data_AF-A0A4P6HQ80-F1
#
_entry.id   AF-A0A4P6HQ80-F1
#
_cell.length_a   1.000
_cell.length_b   1.000
_cell.length_c   1.000
_cell.angle_alpha   90.00
_cell.angle_beta   90.00
_cell.angle_gamma   90.00
#
_symmetry.space_group_name_H-M   'P 1'
#
loop_
_entity.id
_entity.type
_entity.pdbx_description
1 polymer ?
#
loop_
_entity_poly.entity_id
_entity_poly.type
_entity_poly.pdbx_seq_one_letter_code
_entity_poly.pdbx_strand_id
1 'polypeptide(L)'
;MRQGDAAKTVSPIEAVRRYCLTACMGGQRSLVAGCVDADCPFHPLRLKEVPEGFGVRVVRVIRRFCLRCTLGDRGDIRRCREKAACPVWPYRIGVSPRKLKRLIAEKRRPKQLELPL
;
A
#
# COMPACT_ATOMS: atom_id res chain seq x y z
N MET A 1 -23.96 -11.57 -12.52
CA MET A 1 -23.07 -10.55 -13.14
C MET A 1 -23.39 -9.20 -12.52
N ARG A 2 -22.43 -8.52 -11.88
CA ARG A 2 -22.53 -7.08 -11.56
C ARG A 2 -21.31 -6.39 -12.14
N GLN A 3 -21.61 -5.45 -13.02
CA GLN A 3 -20.70 -4.68 -13.84
C GLN A 3 -20.07 -3.54 -13.02
N GLY A 4 -18.83 -3.20 -13.37
CA GLY A 4 -18.37 -1.82 -13.45
C GLY A 4 -18.41 -0.97 -12.19
N ASP A 5 -17.41 -1.12 -11.32
CA ASP A 5 -16.93 0.00 -10.52
C ASP A 5 -15.41 0.01 -10.64
N ALA A 6 -14.86 0.99 -11.36
CA ALA A 6 -13.43 1.25 -11.34
C ALA A 6 -13.09 1.73 -9.92
N ALA A 7 -12.92 0.79 -8.99
CA ALA A 7 -12.80 1.04 -7.56
C ALA A 7 -11.84 2.21 -7.33
N LYS A 8 -12.39 3.36 -6.90
CA LYS A 8 -11.62 4.56 -6.58
C LYS A 8 -10.53 4.13 -5.60
N THR A 9 -9.28 4.21 -6.03
CA THR A 9 -8.13 3.90 -5.18
C THR A 9 -8.16 4.87 -4.01
N VAL A 10 -8.46 4.36 -2.82
CA VAL A 10 -8.51 5.14 -1.57
C VAL A 10 -7.14 5.70 -1.23
N SER A 11 -7.07 6.74 -0.41
CA SER A 11 -5.78 7.28 0.03
C SER A 11 -4.95 6.24 0.79
N PRO A 12 -3.61 6.36 0.84
CA PRO A 12 -2.77 5.42 1.57
C PRO A 12 -3.15 5.28 3.05
N ILE A 13 -3.49 6.39 3.73
CA ILE A 13 -3.89 6.39 5.13
C ILE A 13 -5.24 5.68 5.35
N GLU A 14 -6.17 5.86 4.40
CA GLU A 14 -7.45 5.14 4.40
C GLU A 14 -7.24 3.63 4.14
N ALA A 15 -6.32 3.25 3.25
CA ALA A 15 -5.97 1.86 3.03
C ALA A 15 -5.41 1.18 4.30
N VAL A 16 -4.56 1.88 5.06
CA VAL A 16 -4.07 1.40 6.36
C VAL A 16 -5.22 1.21 7.34
N ARG A 17 -6.09 2.22 7.50
CA ARG A 17 -7.25 2.13 8.40
C ARG A 17 -8.14 0.93 8.06
N ARG A 18 -8.42 0.71 6.76
CA ARG A 18 -9.18 -0.43 6.27
C ARG A 18 -8.49 -1.75 6.56
N TYR A 19 -7.18 -1.86 6.32
CA TYR A 19 -6.43 -3.07 6.64
C TYR A 19 -6.54 -3.43 8.12
N CYS A 20 -6.26 -2.46 9.01
CA CYS A 20 -6.38 -2.67 10.45
C CYS A 20 -7.80 -3.09 10.85
N LEU A 21 -8.82 -2.47 10.26
CA LEU A 21 -10.21 -2.81 10.56
C LEU A 21 -10.59 -4.19 10.06
N THR A 22 -10.44 -4.46 8.76
CA THR A 22 -11.06 -5.61 8.11
C THR A 22 -10.17 -6.84 8.10
N ALA A 23 -8.89 -6.67 7.76
CA ALA A 23 -7.97 -7.79 7.60
C ALA A 23 -7.30 -8.22 8.92
N CYS A 24 -7.02 -7.25 9.81
CA CYS A 24 -6.33 -7.53 11.07
C CYS A 24 -7.30 -7.78 12.24
N MET A 25 -8.32 -6.95 12.41
CA MET A 25 -9.22 -6.99 13.58
C MET A 25 -10.66 -7.44 13.28
N GLY A 26 -10.91 -8.04 12.11
CA GLY A 26 -12.20 -8.66 11.79
C GLY A 26 -13.42 -7.72 11.83
N GLY A 27 -13.23 -6.42 11.63
CA GLY A 27 -14.28 -5.41 11.65
C GLY A 27 -14.46 -4.69 13.00
N GLN A 28 -13.75 -5.10 14.05
CA GLN A 28 -13.93 -4.53 15.39
C GLN A 28 -13.12 -3.24 15.59
N ARG A 29 -13.82 -2.10 15.68
CA ARG A 29 -13.18 -0.78 15.84
C ARG A 29 -12.46 -0.65 17.18
N SER A 30 -13.01 -1.21 18.26
CA SER A 30 -12.42 -1.20 19.60
C SER A 30 -11.07 -1.90 19.64
N LEU A 31 -10.94 -3.05 18.97
CA LEU A 31 -9.66 -3.77 18.86
C LEU A 31 -8.61 -2.99 18.07
N VAL A 32 -9.02 -2.21 17.06
CA VAL A 32 -8.07 -1.33 16.36
C VAL A 32 -7.58 -0.21 17.28
N ALA A 33 -8.47 0.40 18.07
CA ALA A 33 -8.10 1.44 19.02
C ALA A 33 -7.17 0.88 20.12
N GLY A 34 -7.53 -0.27 20.70
CA GLY A 34 -6.79 -0.98 21.73
C GLY A 34 -5.64 -1.86 21.25
N CYS A 35 -5.21 -1.75 19.99
CA CYS A 35 -4.10 -2.54 19.46
C CYS A 35 -2.79 -2.20 20.21
N VAL A 36 -2.16 -3.24 20.78
CA VAL A 36 -0.94 -3.12 21.60
C VAL A 36 0.37 -3.33 20.83
N ASP A 37 0.31 -3.76 19.56
CA ASP A 37 1.49 -4.00 18.74
C ASP A 37 2.11 -2.68 18.27
N ALA A 38 2.86 -2.02 19.15
CA ALA A 38 3.54 -0.76 18.90
C ALA A 38 4.64 -0.88 17.83
N ASP A 39 5.18 -2.08 17.62
CA ASP A 39 6.19 -2.35 16.60
C ASP A 39 5.57 -2.50 15.20
N CYS A 40 4.25 -2.65 15.09
CA CYS A 40 3.57 -2.68 13.80
C CYS A 40 3.76 -1.35 13.05
N PRO A 41 4.24 -1.37 11.80
CA PRO A 41 4.38 -0.13 11.01
C PRO A 41 3.07 0.66 10.87
N PHE A 42 1.91 0.00 10.95
CA PHE A 42 0.61 0.66 10.88
C PHE A 42 0.09 1.18 12.21
N HIS A 43 0.69 0.81 13.34
CA HIS A 43 0.23 1.24 14.67
C HIS A 43 0.01 2.75 14.78
N PRO A 44 0.96 3.64 14.41
CA PRO A 44 0.75 5.09 14.51
C PRO A 44 -0.30 5.64 13.54
N LEU A 45 -0.68 4.87 12.53
CA LEU A 45 -1.57 5.29 11.43
C LEU A 45 -2.95 4.64 11.50
N ARG A 46 -3.15 3.70 12.44
CA ARG A 46 -4.30 2.78 12.47
C ARG A 46 -5.64 3.49 12.70
N LEU A 47 -5.62 4.70 13.26
CA LEU A 47 -6.80 5.54 13.50
C LEU A 47 -7.03 6.60 12.43
N LYS A 48 -6.30 6.52 11.30
CA LYS A 48 -6.32 7.50 10.21
C LYS A 48 -5.77 8.87 10.60
N GLU A 49 -5.00 8.91 11.67
CA GLU A 49 -4.26 10.07 12.12
C GLU A 49 -2.81 9.95 11.65
N VAL A 50 -2.23 11.05 11.20
CA VAL A 50 -0.81 11.13 10.89
C VAL A 50 -0.19 11.97 11.99
N PRO A 51 0.65 11.39 12.86
CA PRO A 51 1.27 12.14 13.95
C PRO A 51 1.99 13.38 13.44
N GLU A 52 2.03 14.43 14.25
CA GLU A 52 2.87 15.58 13.96
C GLU A 52 4.34 15.14 13.81
N GLY A 53 5.06 15.72 12.85
CA GLY A 53 6.44 15.32 12.56
C GLY A 53 6.58 13.93 11.92
N PHE A 54 5.50 13.29 11.45
CA PHE A 54 5.57 12.01 10.73
C PHE A 54 6.29 12.18 9.37
N GLY A 55 7.62 12.19 9.40
CA GLY A 55 8.49 12.47 8.26
C GLY A 55 8.48 11.39 7.17
N VAL A 56 7.70 10.32 7.33
CA VAL A 56 7.63 9.21 6.38
C VAL A 56 6.31 9.24 5.63
N ARG A 57 6.38 9.28 4.29
CA ARG A 57 5.18 9.10 3.45
C ARG A 57 4.52 7.75 3.77
N VAL A 58 3.21 7.73 4.04
CA VAL A 58 2.44 6.52 4.38
C VAL A 58 2.67 5.35 3.42
N VAL A 59 2.87 5.63 2.12
CA VAL A 59 3.19 4.58 1.12
C VAL A 59 4.50 3.82 1.45
N ARG A 60 5.51 4.48 2.03
CA ARG A 60 6.74 3.83 2.49
C ARG A 60 6.48 2.97 3.74
N VAL A 61 5.56 3.39 4.60
CA VAL A 61 5.13 2.60 5.78
C VAL A 61 4.43 1.33 5.33
N ILE A 62 3.53 1.42 4.35
CA ILE A 62 2.92 0.24 3.71
C ILE A 62 3.98 -0.69 3.14
N ARG A 63 5.02 -0.16 2.50
CA ARG A 63 6.12 -0.99 1.97
C ARG A 63 6.87 -1.75 3.07
N ARG A 64 7.09 -1.12 4.24
CA ARG A 64 7.70 -1.76 5.42
C ARG A 64 6.79 -2.85 5.97
N PHE A 65 5.50 -2.57 6.09
CA PHE A 65 4.50 -3.57 6.49
C PHE A 65 4.51 -4.79 5.55
N CYS A 66 4.50 -4.56 4.22
CA CYS A 66 4.54 -5.65 3.25
C CYS A 66 5.84 -6.47 3.33
N LEU A 67 6.99 -5.89 3.73
CA LEU A 67 8.20 -6.69 4.02
C LEU A 67 7.96 -7.63 5.18
N ARG A 68 7.41 -7.14 6.29
CA ARG A 68 7.09 -7.98 7.45
C ARG A 68 6.11 -9.10 7.06
N CYS A 69 5.06 -8.77 6.29
CA CYS A 69 4.07 -9.72 5.80
C CYS A 69 4.63 -10.83 4.89
N THR A 70 5.75 -10.58 4.21
CA THR A 70 6.39 -11.52 3.27
C THR A 70 7.72 -12.04 3.80
N LEU A 71 7.95 -11.94 5.12
CA LEU A 71 9.18 -12.37 5.78
C LEU A 71 10.45 -11.79 5.14
N GLY A 72 10.36 -10.57 4.59
CA GLY A 72 11.46 -9.83 3.97
C GLY A 72 11.60 -10.04 2.46
N ASP A 73 10.86 -10.97 1.84
CA ASP A 73 11.03 -11.30 0.41
C ASP A 73 10.42 -10.23 -0.51
N ARG A 74 11.29 -9.56 -1.27
CA ARG A 74 10.87 -8.49 -2.21
C ARG A 74 10.14 -9.05 -3.44
N GLY A 75 10.44 -10.26 -3.87
CA GLY A 75 9.78 -10.99 -4.95
C GLY A 75 8.36 -11.36 -4.59
N ASP A 76 8.12 -11.84 -3.37
CA ASP A 76 6.78 -12.20 -2.89
C ASP A 76 5.86 -11.00 -2.78
N ILE A 77 6.38 -9.84 -2.41
CA ILE A 77 5.59 -8.59 -2.47
C ILE A 77 5.12 -8.32 -3.90
N ARG A 78 5.98 -8.53 -4.90
CA ARG A 78 5.61 -8.30 -6.30
C ARG A 78 4.56 -9.32 -6.78
N ARG A 79 4.71 -10.59 -6.37
CA ARG A 79 3.85 -11.73 -6.72
C ARG A 79 2.58 -11.87 -5.87
N CYS A 80 2.45 -11.10 -4.79
CA CYS A 80 1.31 -11.14 -3.86
C CYS A 80 -0.02 -11.11 -4.62
N ARG A 81 -0.87 -12.11 -4.38
CA ARG A 81 -2.14 -12.34 -5.10
C ARG A 81 -3.36 -11.73 -4.41
N GLU A 82 -3.19 -11.14 -3.24
CA GLU A 82 -4.25 -10.57 -2.40
C GLU A 82 -4.86 -9.25 -2.94
N LYS A 83 -4.83 -9.01 -4.25
CA LYS A 83 -5.28 -7.77 -4.88
C LYS A 83 -6.74 -7.43 -4.57
N ALA A 84 -7.59 -8.46 -4.49
CA ALA A 84 -9.02 -8.29 -4.24
C ALA A 84 -9.35 -8.09 -2.75
N ALA A 85 -8.56 -8.67 -1.85
CA ALA A 85 -8.87 -8.73 -0.43
C ALA A 85 -8.07 -7.74 0.43
N CYS A 86 -6.82 -7.43 0.06
CA CYS A 86 -5.91 -6.63 0.88
C CYS A 86 -6.01 -5.12 0.55
N PRO A 87 -6.50 -4.27 1.46
CA PRO A 87 -6.71 -2.84 1.18
C PRO A 87 -5.43 -2.07 0.83
N VAL A 88 -4.28 -2.53 1.33
CA VAL A 88 -2.96 -1.89 1.11
C VAL A 88 -2.23 -2.42 -0.13
N TRP A 89 -2.77 -3.45 -0.81
CA TRP A 89 -2.15 -4.06 -1.98
C TRP A 89 -1.76 -3.07 -3.10
N PRO A 90 -2.55 -2.03 -3.42
CA PRO A 90 -2.17 -1.05 -4.45
C PRO A 90 -0.87 -0.29 -4.14
N TYR A 91 -0.49 -0.23 -2.86
CA TYR A 91 0.67 0.51 -2.36
C TYR A 91 1.84 -0.41 -1.97
N ARG A 92 1.69 -1.73 -2.09
CA ARG A 92 2.63 -2.74 -1.56
C ARG A 92 4.08 -2.58 -2.00
N ILE A 93 4.31 -1.99 -3.18
CA ILE A 93 5.65 -1.76 -3.72
C ILE A 93 6.29 -0.42 -3.29
N GLY A 94 5.63 0.38 -2.44
CA GLY A 94 6.17 1.64 -1.94
C GLY A 94 6.00 2.84 -2.88
N VAL A 95 5.11 2.71 -3.87
CA VAL A 95 4.78 3.75 -4.84
C VAL A 95 3.26 3.88 -4.94
N SER A 96 2.73 5.10 -5.08
CA SER A 96 1.29 5.28 -5.29
C SER A 96 0.88 4.72 -6.66
N PRO A 97 -0.34 4.18 -6.82
CA PRO A 97 -0.80 3.65 -8.11
C PRO A 97 -0.70 4.65 -9.27
N ARG A 98 -0.98 5.93 -9.01
CA ARG A 98 -0.81 7.00 -10.00
C ARG A 98 0.65 7.15 -10.45
N LYS A 99 1.59 7.22 -9.49
CA LYS A 99 3.03 7.31 -9.80
C LYS A 99 3.53 6.04 -10.48
N LEU A 100 3.08 4.86 -10.07
CA LEU A 100 3.45 3.59 -10.69
C LEU A 100 3.01 3.52 -12.16
N LYS A 101 1.76 3.88 -12.45
CA LYS A 101 1.24 3.94 -13.83
C LYS A 101 2.11 4.87 -14.70
N ARG A 102 2.45 6.05 -14.18
CA ARG A 102 3.33 7.00 -14.87
C ARG A 102 4.72 6.41 -15.16
N LEU A 103 5.37 5.81 -14.15
CA LEU A 103 6.69 5.20 -14.32
C LEU A 103 6.69 4.04 -15.32
N ILE A 104 5.62 3.23 -15.35
CA ILE A 104 5.47 2.15 -16.33
C ILE A 104 5.31 2.73 -17.74
N ALA A 105 4.48 3.75 -17.92
CA ALA A 105 4.29 4.41 -19.20
C ALA A 105 5.59 5.04 -19.71
N GLU A 106 6.32 5.74 -18.83
CA GLU A 106 7.61 6.34 -19.12
C GLU A 106 8.66 5.30 -19.53
N LYS A 107 8.74 4.18 -18.81
CA LYS A 107 9.66 3.08 -19.15
C LYS A 107 9.33 2.40 -20.48
N ARG A 108 8.05 2.35 -20.85
CA ARG A 108 7.58 1.76 -22.12
C ARG A 108 7.66 2.73 -23.30
N ARG A 109 7.94 4.01 -23.05
CA ARG A 109 8.07 5.00 -24.12
C ARG A 109 9.22 4.60 -25.05
N PRO A 110 9.00 4.48 -26.37
CA PRO A 110 10.08 4.20 -27.30
C PRO A 110 11.12 5.32 -27.21
N LYS A 111 12.40 4.94 -27.06
CA LYS A 111 13.51 5.86 -27.16
C LYS A 111 13.98 5.87 -28.60
N GLN A 112 14.10 7.06 -29.20
CA GLN A 112 14.80 7.22 -30.46
C GLN A 112 16.27 6.86 -30.20
N LEU A 113 16.72 5.74 -30.78
CA LEU A 113 18.13 5.35 -30.77
C LEU A 113 18.78 6.15 -31.89
N GLU A 114 19.49 7.21 -31.54
CA GLU A 114 20.37 7.87 -32.50
C GLU A 114 21.65 7.04 -32.61
N LEU A 115 21.96 6.57 -33.82
CA LEU A 115 23.23 5.95 -34.14
C LEU A 115 24.30 7.05 -34.19
N PRO A 116 25.43 6.92 -33.46
CA PRO A 116 26.54 7.82 -33.65
C PRO A 116 27.05 7.71 -35.10
N LEU A 117 27.27 8.88 -35.73
CA LEU A 117 27.88 9.02 -37.06
C LEU A 117 29.35 8.57 -37.06
#